data_AF-A0A355T9U8-F1
#
_entry.id   AF-A0A355T9U8-F1
#
_cell.length_a   1.000
_cell.length_b   1.000
_cell.length_c   1.000
_cell.angle_alpha   90.00
_cell.angle_beta   90.00
_cell.angle_gamma   90.00
#
_symmetry.space_group_name_H-M   'P 1'
#
loop_
_entity.id
_entity.type
_entity.pdbx_description
1 polymer ?
#
loop_
_entity_poly.entity_id
_entity_poly.type
_entity_poly.pdbx_seq_one_letter_code
_entity_poly.pdbx_strand_id
1 'polypeptide(L)'
;NIIRQIYKSKTRQERHEELVAFGIAGGVTQVQKAHDIAGGKGAIHLNVLWEMGGAERVLHGILEATKGLVHGVTCGAGMPYRISEIAQKYNVYYYPIVSSVRAFRALWLRAFNKASALLGGVVYEDPWLAGGHNGLSNSENPLQPEAPYPRVLALRKQMREYGLDETPIVMAGGVWQLSEWEDWIDNPELGPIVFQFGTRPLLTKESPIPDNWKKRLTTIKTGDVALNKFSPTGFYSSAVRNDFLDTLYARSDRQIGYAVEANGSFTESFKTGPVGKPIFIQGEDASKAEGWKSAGFTTVLRTPESTLIFVTPEDAKKIKASQAACMGCLSQCQFSNWSQHGPNYTTGRMADPRSFCIQESLQNVAHEGDVEDFLLFAGHNAYRFGEDPFYKDGFVPTVTQLVERIMTGQ
;
A
#
# COMPACT_ATOMS: atom_id res chain seq x y z
N ASN A 1 5.52 20.47 -11.95
CA ASN A 1 4.25 20.83 -11.28
C ASN A 1 3.38 19.59 -11.13
N ILE A 2 3.07 19.22 -9.89
CA ILE A 2 2.13 18.13 -9.58
C ILE A 2 0.71 18.66 -9.84
N ILE A 3 -0.09 17.93 -10.60
CA ILE A 3 -1.45 18.35 -11.00
C ILE A 3 -2.46 17.66 -10.06
N ARG A 4 -3.29 18.46 -9.37
CA ARG A 4 -4.34 17.91 -8.50
C ARG A 4 -5.41 17.23 -9.35
N GLN A 5 -5.78 16.02 -8.99
CA GLN A 5 -6.88 15.30 -9.65
C GLN A 5 -8.22 15.86 -9.14
N ILE A 6 -9.04 16.38 -10.05
CA ILE A 6 -10.35 16.97 -9.74
C ILE A 6 -11.43 16.11 -10.40
N TYR A 7 -12.31 15.55 -9.57
CA TYR A 7 -13.45 14.75 -10.02
C TYR A 7 -14.69 15.62 -10.07
N LYS A 8 -15.37 15.65 -11.22
CA LYS A 8 -16.52 16.55 -11.46
C LYS A 8 -17.85 15.82 -11.34
N SER A 9 -17.82 14.51 -11.54
CA SER A 9 -19.02 13.70 -11.60
C SER A 9 -19.69 13.49 -10.23
N LYS A 10 -21.02 13.35 -10.27
CA LYS A 10 -21.85 13.27 -9.06
C LYS A 10 -21.93 11.85 -8.50
N THR A 11 -21.89 10.83 -9.35
CA THR A 11 -21.95 9.43 -8.91
C THR A 11 -20.56 8.84 -8.68
N ARG A 12 -20.47 7.84 -7.80
CA ARG A 12 -19.21 7.12 -7.54
C ARG A 12 -18.68 6.43 -8.81
N GLN A 13 -19.58 5.90 -9.64
CA GLN A 13 -19.23 5.20 -10.88
C GLN A 13 -18.61 6.15 -11.90
N GLU A 14 -19.24 7.29 -12.17
CA GLU A 14 -18.68 8.27 -13.10
C GLU A 14 -17.34 8.85 -12.59
N ARG A 15 -17.18 9.06 -11.28
CA ARG A 15 -15.88 9.45 -10.70
C ARG A 15 -14.81 8.36 -10.87
N HIS A 16 -15.19 7.09 -10.80
CA HIS A 16 -14.29 5.98 -11.11
C HIS A 16 -13.85 6.00 -12.59
N GLU A 17 -14.77 6.30 -13.51
CA GLU A 17 -14.44 6.46 -14.92
C GLU A 17 -13.49 7.65 -15.17
N GLU A 18 -13.72 8.78 -14.50
CA GLU A 18 -12.79 9.92 -14.50
C GLU A 18 -11.41 9.50 -13.95
N LEU A 19 -11.36 8.74 -12.84
CA LEU A 19 -10.13 8.23 -12.25
C LEU A 19 -9.34 7.35 -13.23
N VAL A 20 -10.01 6.42 -13.91
CA VAL A 20 -9.36 5.55 -14.91
C VAL A 20 -8.82 6.38 -16.07
N ALA A 21 -9.59 7.35 -16.58
CA ALA A 21 -9.14 8.23 -17.65
C ALA A 21 -7.91 9.07 -17.23
N PHE A 22 -7.92 9.62 -16.01
CA PHE A 22 -6.76 10.32 -15.45
C PHE A 22 -5.55 9.41 -15.29
N GLY A 23 -5.74 8.17 -14.83
CA GLY A 23 -4.68 7.17 -14.70
C GLY A 23 -4.00 6.87 -16.04
N ILE A 24 -4.79 6.71 -17.11
CA ILE A 24 -4.27 6.47 -18.46
C ILE A 24 -3.51 7.70 -18.96
N ALA A 25 -4.13 8.87 -18.98
CA ALA A 25 -3.51 10.09 -19.51
C ALA A 25 -2.24 10.48 -18.73
N GLY A 26 -2.29 10.36 -17.41
CA GLY A 26 -1.15 10.56 -16.52
C GLY A 26 -0.04 9.55 -16.79
N GLY A 27 -0.36 8.25 -16.87
CA GLY A 27 0.62 7.21 -17.16
C GLY A 27 1.32 7.40 -18.51
N VAL A 28 0.56 7.69 -19.58
CA VAL A 28 1.12 7.98 -20.91
C VAL A 28 2.08 9.18 -20.84
N THR A 29 1.66 10.25 -20.18
CA THR A 29 2.49 11.46 -20.01
C THR A 29 3.79 11.15 -19.25
N GLN A 30 3.72 10.35 -18.19
CA GLN A 30 4.90 10.00 -17.40
C GLN A 30 5.85 9.06 -18.15
N VAL A 31 5.34 8.11 -18.93
CA VAL A 31 6.17 7.26 -19.79
C VAL A 31 6.92 8.10 -20.82
N GLN A 32 6.25 9.03 -21.50
CA GLN A 32 6.90 9.88 -22.48
C GLN A 32 8.00 10.73 -21.84
N LYS A 33 7.71 11.36 -20.69
CA LYS A 33 8.72 12.14 -19.94
C LYS A 33 9.90 11.28 -19.50
N ALA A 34 9.64 10.08 -18.98
CA ALA A 34 10.69 9.16 -18.57
C ALA A 34 11.57 8.78 -19.77
N HIS A 35 10.98 8.52 -20.93
CA HIS A 35 11.69 8.22 -22.17
C HIS A 35 12.56 9.37 -22.65
N ASP A 36 12.01 10.58 -22.68
CA ASP A 36 12.72 11.79 -23.10
C ASP A 36 13.91 12.09 -22.17
N ILE A 37 13.72 11.96 -20.85
CA ILE A 37 14.77 12.18 -19.84
C ILE A 37 15.84 11.09 -19.92
N ALA A 38 15.43 9.82 -20.08
CA ALA A 38 16.35 8.69 -20.17
C ALA A 38 17.24 8.77 -21.42
N GLY A 39 16.74 9.34 -22.52
CA GLY A 39 17.50 9.50 -23.76
C GLY A 39 18.05 8.18 -24.30
N GLY A 40 17.26 7.10 -24.18
CA GLY A 40 17.65 5.74 -24.58
C GLY A 40 18.52 4.99 -23.56
N LYS A 41 18.78 5.56 -22.37
CA LYS A 41 19.58 4.90 -21.32
C LYS A 41 18.67 4.21 -20.30
N GLY A 42 18.76 2.88 -20.25
CA GLY A 42 18.05 2.07 -19.27
C GLY A 42 16.60 1.74 -19.65
N ALA A 43 16.02 0.80 -18.90
CA ALA A 43 14.67 0.32 -19.12
C ALA A 43 13.64 1.20 -18.39
N ILE A 44 12.46 1.35 -18.99
CA ILE A 44 11.31 2.04 -18.39
C ILE A 44 10.28 1.01 -17.99
N HIS A 45 9.96 0.97 -16.70
CA HIS A 45 9.00 0.04 -16.14
C HIS A 45 7.78 0.80 -15.62
N LEU A 46 6.61 0.18 -15.76
CA LEU A 46 5.38 0.61 -15.08
C LEU A 46 5.20 -0.19 -13.80
N ASN A 47 4.91 0.47 -12.68
CA ASN A 47 4.43 -0.20 -11.48
C ASN A 47 2.90 -0.10 -11.41
N VAL A 48 2.22 -1.23 -11.25
CA VAL A 48 0.75 -1.29 -11.14
C VAL A 48 0.34 -2.00 -9.86
N LEU A 49 -0.45 -1.32 -9.04
CA LEU A 49 -1.12 -1.93 -7.89
C LEU A 49 -2.39 -2.64 -8.38
N TRP A 50 -2.47 -3.95 -8.18
CA TRP A 50 -3.54 -4.76 -8.78
C TRP A 50 -4.92 -4.53 -8.16
N GLU A 51 -4.98 -4.28 -6.85
CA GLU A 51 -6.23 -3.90 -6.15
C GLU A 51 -6.66 -2.45 -6.45
N MET A 52 -5.96 -1.71 -7.31
CA MET A 52 -6.45 -0.42 -7.81
C MET A 52 -7.68 -0.63 -8.69
N GLY A 53 -8.69 0.22 -8.52
CA GLY A 53 -9.86 0.24 -9.38
C GLY A 53 -9.46 0.47 -10.84
N GLY A 54 -9.89 -0.41 -11.74
CA GLY A 54 -9.62 -0.29 -13.17
C GLY A 54 -8.16 -0.58 -13.57
N ALA A 55 -7.35 -1.22 -12.71
CA ALA A 55 -5.93 -1.51 -12.95
C ALA A 55 -5.62 -2.00 -14.37
N GLU A 56 -6.37 -2.98 -14.87
CA GLU A 56 -6.18 -3.53 -16.22
C GLU A 56 -6.51 -2.53 -17.32
N ARG A 57 -7.60 -1.77 -17.16
CA ARG A 57 -8.01 -0.74 -18.13
C ARG A 57 -6.94 0.35 -18.23
N VAL A 58 -6.41 0.77 -17.09
CA VAL A 58 -5.32 1.73 -17.02
C VAL A 58 -4.07 1.18 -17.70
N LEU A 59 -3.66 -0.05 -17.36
CA LEU A 59 -2.48 -0.66 -17.94
C LEU A 59 -2.61 -0.86 -19.46
N HIS A 60 -3.74 -1.38 -19.94
CA HIS A 60 -4.04 -1.47 -21.37
C HIS A 60 -3.95 -0.10 -22.06
N GLY A 61 -4.58 0.93 -21.48
CA GLY A 61 -4.57 2.27 -22.05
C GLY A 61 -3.17 2.86 -22.16
N ILE A 62 -2.32 2.67 -21.15
CA ILE A 62 -0.94 3.17 -21.18
C ILE A 62 -0.12 2.40 -22.20
N LEU A 63 -0.11 1.06 -22.15
CA LEU A 63 0.72 0.23 -23.04
C LEU A 63 0.32 0.38 -24.52
N GLU A 64 -0.98 0.53 -24.81
CA GLU A 64 -1.48 0.76 -26.16
C GLU A 64 -0.97 2.10 -26.73
N ALA A 65 -0.95 3.15 -25.91
CA ALA A 65 -0.54 4.49 -26.32
C ALA A 65 0.98 4.72 -26.29
N THR A 66 1.75 3.81 -25.68
CA THR A 66 3.21 3.97 -25.47
C THR A 66 4.01 2.78 -26.00
N LYS A 67 3.51 2.13 -27.06
CA LYS A 67 4.16 0.96 -27.68
C LYS A 67 5.63 1.25 -27.99
N GLY A 68 6.50 0.35 -27.55
CA GLY A 68 7.95 0.45 -27.73
C GLY A 68 8.69 1.32 -26.71
N LEU A 69 7.98 2.01 -25.80
CA LEU A 69 8.61 2.85 -24.76
C LEU A 69 8.71 2.12 -23.41
N VAL A 70 7.75 1.26 -23.10
CA VAL A 70 7.72 0.47 -21.85
C VAL A 70 8.37 -0.89 -22.07
N HIS A 71 9.26 -1.26 -21.17
CA HIS A 71 10.05 -2.50 -21.24
C HIS A 71 9.54 -3.56 -20.26
N GLY A 72 8.94 -3.12 -19.14
CA GLY A 72 8.53 -4.00 -18.07
C GLY A 72 7.30 -3.50 -17.31
N VAL A 73 6.54 -4.42 -16.72
CA VAL A 73 5.47 -4.12 -15.77
C VAL A 73 5.70 -4.85 -14.47
N THR A 74 5.98 -4.10 -13.41
CA THR A 74 6.02 -4.61 -12.04
C THR A 74 4.63 -4.54 -11.43
N CYS A 75 4.17 -5.60 -10.78
CA CYS A 75 2.80 -5.65 -10.28
C CYS A 75 2.69 -6.33 -8.91
N GLY A 76 2.06 -5.64 -7.96
CA GLY A 76 1.85 -6.10 -6.58
C GLY A 76 0.50 -5.69 -6.02
N ALA A 77 0.35 -5.75 -4.69
CA ALA A 77 -0.89 -5.44 -3.97
C ALA A 77 -2.12 -6.13 -4.58
N GLY A 78 -2.15 -7.47 -4.52
CA GLY A 78 -3.21 -8.33 -5.07
C GLY A 78 -2.64 -9.59 -5.72
N MET A 79 -3.51 -10.40 -6.35
CA MET A 79 -3.11 -11.59 -7.13
C MET A 79 -3.28 -11.33 -8.63
N PRO A 80 -2.24 -10.86 -9.34
CA PRO A 80 -2.37 -10.36 -10.71
C PRO A 80 -2.39 -11.47 -11.77
N TYR A 81 -3.38 -12.36 -11.75
CA TYR A 81 -3.43 -13.50 -12.68
C TYR A 81 -3.45 -13.10 -14.16
N ARG A 82 -3.96 -11.91 -14.51
CA ARG A 82 -4.03 -11.47 -15.92
C ARG A 82 -2.81 -10.70 -16.39
N ILE A 83 -1.83 -10.39 -15.53
CA ILE A 83 -0.67 -9.59 -15.95
C ILE A 83 0.16 -10.28 -17.03
N SER A 84 0.32 -11.61 -16.97
CA SER A 84 1.07 -12.37 -17.97
C SER A 84 0.41 -12.33 -19.35
N GLU A 85 -0.93 -12.33 -19.40
CA GLU A 85 -1.69 -12.22 -20.65
C GLU A 85 -1.56 -10.80 -21.24
N ILE A 86 -1.62 -9.77 -20.40
CA ILE A 86 -1.40 -8.38 -20.81
C ILE A 86 0.03 -8.21 -21.32
N ALA A 87 1.01 -8.72 -20.59
CA ALA A 87 2.42 -8.67 -20.97
C ALA A 87 2.67 -9.33 -22.33
N GLN A 88 2.08 -10.50 -22.56
CA GLN A 88 2.14 -11.20 -23.85
C GLN A 88 1.50 -10.39 -24.98
N LYS A 89 0.35 -9.76 -24.74
CA LYS A 89 -0.34 -8.92 -25.74
C LYS A 89 0.52 -7.73 -26.20
N TYR A 90 1.25 -7.09 -25.29
CA TYR A 90 2.07 -5.90 -25.59
C TYR A 90 3.54 -6.20 -25.78
N ASN A 91 3.95 -7.46 -25.66
CA ASN A 91 5.35 -7.91 -25.73
C ASN A 91 6.28 -7.12 -24.78
N VAL A 92 5.88 -7.02 -23.51
CA VAL A 92 6.67 -6.41 -22.44
C VAL A 92 6.98 -7.45 -21.37
N TYR A 93 8.10 -7.30 -20.65
CA TYR A 93 8.39 -8.16 -19.51
C TYR A 93 7.42 -7.89 -18.36
N TYR A 94 7.19 -8.87 -17.50
CA TYR A 94 6.45 -8.67 -16.26
C TYR A 94 7.22 -9.18 -15.04
N TYR A 95 6.98 -8.52 -13.91
CA TYR A 95 7.68 -8.71 -12.64
C TYR A 95 6.64 -8.78 -11.51
N PRO A 96 6.15 -9.96 -11.15
CA PRO A 96 5.23 -10.10 -10.02
C PRO A 96 5.93 -9.79 -8.70
N ILE A 97 5.27 -9.00 -7.86
CA ILE A 97 5.65 -8.81 -6.46
C ILE A 97 4.96 -9.90 -5.64
N VAL A 98 5.77 -10.66 -4.88
CA VAL A 98 5.32 -11.74 -4.01
C VAL A 98 6.00 -11.62 -2.64
N SER A 99 5.29 -12.02 -1.59
CA SER A 99 5.82 -12.07 -0.22
C SER A 99 6.10 -13.49 0.26
N SER A 100 5.72 -14.51 -0.53
CA SER A 100 5.83 -15.92 -0.15
C SER A 100 5.88 -16.87 -1.35
N VAL A 101 6.48 -18.04 -1.12
CA VAL A 101 6.49 -19.17 -2.07
C VAL A 101 5.07 -19.57 -2.47
N ARG A 102 4.13 -19.55 -1.52
CA ARG A 102 2.73 -19.90 -1.75
C ARG A 102 2.07 -18.97 -2.77
N ALA A 103 2.29 -17.65 -2.65
CA ALA A 103 1.76 -16.67 -3.58
C ALA A 103 2.35 -16.87 -4.98
N PHE A 104 3.67 -17.03 -5.07
CA PHE A 104 4.34 -17.27 -6.35
C PHE A 104 3.84 -18.55 -7.03
N ARG A 105 3.81 -19.67 -6.31
CA ARG A 105 3.29 -20.95 -6.81
C ARG A 105 1.86 -20.84 -7.34
N ALA A 106 0.99 -20.11 -6.63
CA ALA A 106 -0.40 -19.90 -7.06
C ALA A 106 -0.47 -19.10 -8.38
N LEU A 107 0.31 -18.03 -8.52
CA LEU A 107 0.38 -17.24 -9.75
C LEU A 107 0.95 -18.06 -10.91
N TRP A 108 2.03 -18.81 -10.65
CA TRP A 108 2.70 -19.64 -11.64
C TRP A 108 1.77 -20.71 -12.22
N LEU A 109 1.17 -21.53 -11.37
CA LEU A 109 0.33 -22.65 -11.81
C LEU A 109 -0.94 -22.18 -12.54
N ARG A 110 -1.47 -21.01 -12.19
CA ARG A 110 -2.73 -20.51 -12.76
C ARG A 110 -2.53 -19.69 -14.03
N ALA A 111 -1.43 -18.94 -14.13
CA ALA A 111 -1.26 -17.94 -15.18
C ALA A 111 0.15 -17.86 -15.77
N PHE A 112 1.19 -17.69 -14.96
CA PHE A 112 2.49 -17.23 -15.47
C PHE A 112 3.23 -18.27 -16.31
N ASN A 113 2.99 -19.57 -16.08
CA ASN A 113 3.59 -20.63 -16.91
C ASN A 113 3.28 -20.48 -18.42
N LYS A 114 2.17 -19.82 -18.78
CA LYS A 114 1.73 -19.61 -20.18
C LYS A 114 2.54 -18.54 -20.92
N ALA A 115 3.22 -17.66 -20.18
CA ALA A 115 4.05 -16.59 -20.72
C ALA A 115 5.39 -16.52 -19.97
N SER A 116 5.99 -17.68 -19.68
CA SER A 116 7.23 -17.79 -18.92
C SER A 116 8.40 -17.03 -19.56
N ALA A 117 8.47 -16.99 -20.89
CA ALA A 117 9.51 -16.27 -21.63
C ALA A 117 9.50 -14.74 -21.40
N LEU A 118 8.39 -14.19 -20.91
CA LEU A 118 8.26 -12.75 -20.60
C LEU A 118 8.36 -12.47 -19.09
N LEU A 119 8.60 -13.48 -18.25
CA LEU A 119 8.87 -13.27 -16.83
C LEU A 119 10.29 -12.70 -16.69
N GLY A 120 10.39 -11.39 -16.47
CA GLY A 120 11.69 -10.71 -16.39
C GLY A 120 12.40 -10.90 -15.04
N GLY A 121 11.64 -11.23 -14.00
CA GLY A 121 12.14 -11.43 -12.64
C GLY A 121 10.98 -11.59 -11.66
N VAL A 122 11.28 -12.00 -10.43
CA VAL A 122 10.28 -12.08 -9.35
C VAL A 122 10.71 -11.14 -8.23
N VAL A 123 9.88 -10.15 -7.90
CA VAL A 123 10.16 -9.24 -6.78
C VAL A 123 9.71 -9.93 -5.50
N TYR A 124 10.66 -10.32 -4.66
CA TYR A 124 10.36 -10.71 -3.29
C TYR A 124 10.26 -9.45 -2.44
N GLU A 125 9.07 -9.13 -1.96
CA GLU A 125 8.84 -8.00 -1.06
C GLU A 125 8.70 -8.51 0.38
N ASP A 126 9.62 -8.07 1.23
CA ASP A 126 9.61 -8.43 2.64
C ASP A 126 8.32 -7.92 3.32
N PRO A 127 7.50 -8.82 3.89
CA PRO A 127 6.19 -8.44 4.40
C PRO A 127 6.24 -7.72 5.76
N TRP A 128 7.41 -7.59 6.39
CA TRP A 128 7.59 -6.82 7.62
C TRP A 128 8.38 -5.53 7.42
N LEU A 129 9.33 -5.50 6.48
CA LEU A 129 10.28 -4.38 6.36
C LEU A 129 9.97 -3.41 5.22
N ALA A 130 9.23 -3.85 4.20
CA ALA A 130 8.90 -3.00 3.05
C ALA A 130 7.94 -1.85 3.43
N GLY A 131 8.10 -0.69 2.78
CA GLY A 131 7.16 0.42 2.92
C GLY A 131 5.92 0.24 2.07
N GLY A 132 4.80 0.85 2.45
CA GLY A 132 3.56 0.72 1.68
C GLY A 132 2.78 -0.53 2.07
N HIS A 133 2.00 -1.10 1.14
CA HIS A 133 1.24 -2.34 1.39
C HIS A 133 2.18 -3.54 1.54
N ASN A 134 1.87 -4.41 2.50
CA ASN A 134 2.68 -5.58 2.80
C ASN A 134 1.88 -6.88 2.65
N GLY A 135 2.51 -7.89 2.05
CA GLY A 135 1.90 -9.18 1.75
C GLY A 135 1.89 -10.19 2.90
N LEU A 136 1.59 -9.79 4.14
CA LEU A 136 1.44 -10.74 5.25
C LEU A 136 0.26 -11.69 5.03
N SER A 137 0.48 -12.98 5.26
CA SER A 137 -0.56 -13.99 5.31
C SER A 137 -1.22 -14.05 6.68
N ASN A 138 -2.44 -14.61 6.74
CA ASN A 138 -3.17 -14.76 8.01
C ASN A 138 -2.46 -15.66 9.04
N SER A 139 -1.49 -16.47 8.62
CA SER A 139 -0.70 -17.33 9.52
C SER A 139 0.56 -16.65 10.07
N GLU A 140 0.94 -15.51 9.50
CA GLU A 140 2.12 -14.76 9.93
C GLU A 140 1.74 -13.74 11.00
N ASN A 141 2.64 -13.55 11.97
CA ASN A 141 2.47 -12.57 13.02
C ASN A 141 3.11 -11.24 12.59
N PRO A 142 2.36 -10.14 12.45
CA PRO A 142 2.92 -8.82 12.10
C PRO A 142 3.94 -8.30 13.12
N LEU A 143 3.90 -8.80 14.36
CA LEU A 143 4.80 -8.40 15.45
C LEU A 143 6.06 -9.27 15.56
N GLN A 144 6.22 -10.29 14.71
CA GLN A 144 7.38 -11.17 14.71
C GLN A 144 7.98 -11.23 13.30
N PRO A 145 8.84 -10.26 12.94
CA PRO A 145 9.55 -10.28 11.67
C PRO A 145 10.43 -11.52 11.52
N GLU A 146 10.43 -12.10 10.31
CA GLU A 146 11.33 -13.19 9.95
C GLU A 146 12.50 -12.67 9.11
N ALA A 147 13.64 -13.37 9.16
CA ALA A 147 14.76 -13.06 8.28
C ALA A 147 14.39 -13.37 6.81
N PRO A 148 14.79 -12.53 5.84
CA PRO A 148 14.41 -12.73 4.44
C PRO A 148 15.17 -13.88 3.76
N TYR A 149 16.39 -14.22 4.20
CA TYR A 149 17.24 -15.21 3.51
C TYR A 149 16.58 -16.59 3.35
N PRO A 150 16.06 -17.25 4.42
CA PRO A 150 15.43 -18.56 4.26
C PRO A 150 14.21 -18.54 3.35
N ARG A 151 13.46 -17.43 3.34
CA ARG A 151 12.25 -17.25 2.54
C ARG A 151 12.57 -17.07 1.06
N VAL A 152 13.59 -16.26 0.75
CA VAL A 152 14.09 -16.06 -0.62
C VAL A 152 14.74 -17.33 -1.15
N LEU A 153 15.51 -18.05 -0.33
CA LEU A 153 16.07 -19.36 -0.70
C LEU A 153 14.95 -20.37 -1.02
N ALA A 154 13.88 -20.41 -0.22
CA ALA A 154 12.72 -21.27 -0.50
C ALA A 154 12.00 -20.86 -1.80
N LEU A 155 11.88 -19.56 -2.07
CA LEU A 155 11.36 -19.05 -3.35
C LEU A 155 12.23 -19.48 -4.53
N ARG A 156 13.55 -19.34 -4.43
CA ARG A 156 14.50 -19.80 -5.46
C ARG A 156 14.35 -21.29 -5.71
N LYS A 157 14.29 -22.13 -4.67
CA LYS A 157 14.07 -23.59 -4.82
C LYS A 157 12.80 -23.87 -5.62
N GLN A 158 11.70 -23.21 -5.28
CA GLN A 158 10.44 -23.34 -6.01
C GLN A 158 10.53 -22.85 -7.47
N MET A 159 11.28 -21.77 -7.73
CA MET A 159 11.53 -21.27 -9.08
C MET A 159 12.33 -22.26 -9.93
N ARG A 160 13.35 -22.91 -9.36
CA ARG A 160 14.14 -23.95 -10.05
C ARG A 160 13.30 -25.16 -10.46
N GLU A 161 12.35 -25.58 -9.63
CA GLU A 161 11.38 -26.64 -10.02
C GLU A 161 10.57 -26.29 -11.28
N TYR A 162 10.49 -25.00 -11.63
CA TYR A 162 9.82 -24.52 -12.83
C TYR A 162 10.77 -24.12 -13.96
N GLY A 163 12.07 -24.44 -13.84
CA GLY A 163 13.10 -24.11 -14.83
C GLY A 163 13.46 -22.62 -14.88
N LEU A 164 13.28 -21.89 -13.78
CA LEU A 164 13.57 -20.45 -13.64
C LEU A 164 14.88 -20.20 -12.89
N ASP A 165 15.87 -21.06 -13.08
CA ASP A 165 17.17 -21.02 -12.40
C ASP A 165 17.87 -19.67 -12.55
N GLU A 166 17.85 -19.12 -13.77
CA GLU A 166 18.51 -17.87 -14.15
C GLU A 166 17.59 -16.64 -14.09
N THR A 167 16.30 -16.82 -13.79
CA THR A 167 15.37 -15.68 -13.63
C THR A 167 15.72 -14.95 -12.33
N PRO A 168 15.99 -13.63 -12.36
CA PRO A 168 16.44 -12.92 -11.17
C PRO A 168 15.34 -12.81 -10.12
N ILE A 169 15.72 -12.94 -8.85
CA ILE A 169 14.88 -12.49 -7.74
C ILE A 169 15.30 -11.06 -7.41
N VAL A 170 14.33 -10.16 -7.27
CA VAL A 170 14.55 -8.79 -6.82
C VAL A 170 14.18 -8.72 -5.33
N MET A 171 15.17 -8.62 -4.45
CA MET A 171 14.97 -8.42 -3.01
C MET A 171 14.52 -6.98 -2.74
N ALA A 172 13.30 -6.82 -2.23
CA ALA A 172 12.70 -5.54 -1.88
C ALA A 172 12.25 -5.53 -0.41
N GLY A 173 12.41 -4.38 0.25
CA GLY A 173 12.08 -4.20 1.68
C GLY A 173 13.29 -4.44 2.57
N GLY A 174 13.52 -3.51 3.52
CA GLY A 174 14.67 -3.55 4.43
C GLY A 174 16.03 -3.23 3.80
N VAL A 175 16.18 -3.23 2.47
CA VAL A 175 17.47 -2.92 1.83
C VAL A 175 17.82 -1.43 2.02
N TRP A 176 18.95 -1.16 2.69
CA TRP A 176 19.48 0.21 2.84
C TRP A 176 20.85 0.37 2.17
N GLN A 177 21.78 -0.56 2.38
CA GLN A 177 23.11 -0.58 1.79
C GLN A 177 23.52 -2.02 1.45
N LEU A 178 24.34 -2.24 0.41
CA LEU A 178 24.62 -3.60 -0.10
C LEU A 178 25.65 -4.38 0.72
N SER A 179 26.50 -3.72 1.50
CA SER A 179 27.44 -4.37 2.43
C SER A 179 26.74 -5.23 3.50
N GLU A 180 25.45 -4.99 3.77
CA GLU A 180 24.62 -5.82 4.65
C GLU A 180 24.12 -7.10 3.98
N TRP A 181 24.39 -7.26 2.67
CA TRP A 181 23.90 -8.34 1.83
C TRP A 181 25.03 -9.07 1.09
N GLU A 182 26.29 -8.95 1.56
CA GLU A 182 27.45 -9.57 0.92
C GLU A 182 27.27 -11.08 0.72
N ASP A 183 26.72 -11.78 1.71
CA ASP A 183 26.44 -13.23 1.64
C ASP A 183 25.35 -13.62 0.62
N TRP A 184 24.67 -12.64 0.01
CA TRP A 184 23.65 -12.88 -1.02
C TRP A 184 24.20 -12.70 -2.44
N ILE A 185 25.19 -11.81 -2.60
CA ILE A 185 25.76 -11.46 -3.90
C ILE A 185 26.66 -12.62 -4.37
N ASP A 186 26.52 -13.01 -5.63
CA ASP A 186 27.21 -14.17 -6.22
C ASP A 186 26.98 -15.49 -5.45
N ASN A 187 25.91 -15.57 -4.65
CA ASN A 187 25.57 -16.77 -3.91
C ASN A 187 24.89 -17.82 -4.83
N PRO A 188 25.51 -18.99 -5.07
CA PRO A 188 24.96 -20.00 -5.99
C PRO A 188 23.64 -20.61 -5.48
N GLU A 189 23.38 -20.61 -4.17
CA GLU A 189 22.11 -21.11 -3.65
C GLU A 189 20.93 -20.20 -4.04
N LEU A 190 21.17 -18.88 -4.06
CA LEU A 190 20.19 -17.86 -4.44
C LEU A 190 20.13 -17.60 -5.94
N GLY A 191 21.20 -17.89 -6.69
CA GLY A 191 21.29 -17.56 -8.12
C GLY A 191 21.25 -16.04 -8.36
N PRO A 192 20.81 -15.57 -9.55
CA PRO A 192 20.77 -14.14 -9.85
C PRO A 192 19.87 -13.38 -8.86
N ILE A 193 20.45 -12.38 -8.20
CA ILE A 193 19.79 -11.52 -7.21
C ILE A 193 19.98 -10.05 -7.60
N VAL A 194 18.93 -9.26 -7.40
CA VAL A 194 18.91 -7.80 -7.59
C VAL A 194 18.29 -7.18 -6.34
N PHE A 195 18.63 -5.92 -6.02
CA PHE A 195 18.09 -5.22 -4.86
C PHE A 195 17.26 -4.01 -5.27
N GLN A 196 16.08 -3.85 -4.68
CA GLN A 196 15.17 -2.74 -4.92
C GLN A 196 15.09 -1.82 -3.71
N PHE A 197 15.28 -0.52 -3.94
CA PHE A 197 15.20 0.53 -2.93
C PHE A 197 13.95 1.38 -3.15
N GLY A 198 13.03 1.38 -2.18
CA GLY A 198 11.81 2.20 -2.22
C GLY A 198 11.91 3.45 -1.36
N THR A 199 12.31 3.29 -0.10
CA THR A 199 12.33 4.39 0.88
C THR A 199 13.52 5.33 0.69
N ARG A 200 14.73 4.80 0.51
CA ARG A 200 15.97 5.61 0.40
C ARG A 200 15.91 6.67 -0.71
N PRO A 201 15.39 6.39 -1.92
CA PRO A 201 15.24 7.39 -2.99
C PRO A 201 14.23 8.50 -2.73
N LEU A 202 13.37 8.38 -1.71
CA LEU A 202 12.44 9.45 -1.33
C LEU A 202 13.18 10.75 -0.98
N LEU A 203 14.37 10.64 -0.37
CA LEU A 203 15.22 11.78 -0.01
C LEU A 203 16.30 12.01 -1.08
N THR A 204 15.86 12.45 -2.26
CA THR A 204 16.73 12.89 -3.37
C THR A 204 16.28 14.24 -3.91
N LYS A 205 17.12 14.91 -4.68
CA LYS A 205 16.77 16.20 -5.32
C LYS A 205 15.64 16.03 -6.33
N GLU A 206 15.65 14.93 -7.07
CA GLU A 206 14.69 14.60 -8.12
C GLU A 206 13.35 14.09 -7.58
N SER A 207 13.33 13.57 -6.35
CA SER A 207 12.09 13.11 -5.71
C SER A 207 11.06 14.25 -5.64
N PRO A 208 9.83 14.03 -6.13
CA PRO A 208 8.81 15.06 -6.21
C PRO A 208 8.04 15.26 -4.89
N ILE A 209 8.39 14.53 -3.82
CA ILE A 209 7.71 14.71 -2.53
C ILE A 209 7.97 16.13 -1.99
N PRO A 210 7.00 16.73 -1.27
CA PRO A 210 7.16 18.06 -0.68
C PRO A 210 8.37 18.16 0.27
N ASP A 211 8.95 19.36 0.38
CA ASP A 211 10.16 19.59 1.18
C ASP A 211 9.97 19.32 2.67
N ASN A 212 8.78 19.55 3.21
CA ASN A 212 8.46 19.18 4.59
C ASN A 212 8.39 17.67 4.80
N TRP A 213 7.96 16.88 3.81
CA TRP A 213 8.11 15.43 3.84
C TRP A 213 9.60 15.05 3.82
N LYS A 214 10.42 15.65 2.95
CA LYS A 214 11.88 15.42 2.96
C LYS A 214 12.50 15.71 4.33
N LYS A 215 12.12 16.82 4.98
CA LYS A 215 12.55 17.15 6.36
C LYS A 215 12.02 16.14 7.39
N ARG A 216 10.78 15.69 7.25
CA ARG A 216 10.19 14.72 8.17
C ARG A 216 10.90 13.37 8.13
N LEU A 217 11.45 12.97 6.97
CA LEU A 217 12.22 11.74 6.83
C LEU A 217 13.47 11.73 7.72
N THR A 218 14.15 12.87 7.90
CA THR A 218 15.39 12.95 8.69
C THR A 218 15.14 12.99 10.20
N THR A 219 13.89 13.08 10.65
CA THR A 219 13.52 13.08 12.07
C THR A 219 12.93 11.76 12.54
N ILE A 220 12.74 10.79 11.64
CA ILE A 220 12.23 9.45 11.96
C ILE A 220 13.24 8.74 12.87
N LYS A 221 12.73 8.16 13.97
CA LYS A 221 13.52 7.36 14.92
C LYS A 221 13.23 5.88 14.76
N THR A 222 14.10 5.04 15.30
CA THR A 222 13.86 3.60 15.40
C THR A 222 12.53 3.35 16.09
N GLY A 223 11.63 2.60 15.44
CA GLY A 223 10.28 2.30 15.94
C GLY A 223 9.17 3.26 15.47
N ASP A 224 9.51 4.36 14.79
CA ASP A 224 8.50 5.32 14.30
C ASP A 224 7.77 4.84 13.03
N VAL A 225 8.22 3.78 12.37
CA VAL A 225 7.49 3.17 11.25
C VAL A 225 6.65 2.00 11.77
N ALA A 226 5.33 2.08 11.56
CA ALA A 226 4.37 1.12 12.07
C ALA A 226 3.74 0.29 10.96
N LEU A 227 3.82 -1.04 11.11
CA LEU A 227 3.06 -2.00 10.33
C LEU A 227 1.63 -2.09 10.89
N ASN A 228 0.66 -1.56 10.15
CA ASN A 228 -0.72 -1.38 10.62
C ASN A 228 -1.75 -1.98 9.66
N LYS A 229 -3.00 -2.17 10.12
CA LYS A 229 -4.09 -2.80 9.34
C LYS A 229 -5.23 -1.83 9.03
N PHE A 230 -4.95 -0.54 8.95
CA PHE A 230 -6.01 0.45 8.69
C PHE A 230 -6.32 0.62 7.20
N SER A 231 -5.55 0.00 6.32
CA SER A 231 -5.72 0.18 4.88
C SER A 231 -7.11 -0.25 4.43
N PRO A 232 -7.80 0.53 3.58
CA PRO A 232 -9.11 0.17 3.06
C PRO A 232 -9.13 -1.06 2.15
N THR A 233 -7.96 -1.59 1.75
CA THR A 233 -7.83 -2.87 1.04
C THR A 233 -7.93 -4.07 1.99
N GLY A 234 -7.73 -3.87 3.30
CA GLY A 234 -7.60 -4.93 4.29
C GLY A 234 -6.19 -5.51 4.43
N PHE A 235 -5.24 -5.08 3.59
CA PHE A 235 -3.84 -5.46 3.73
C PHE A 235 -3.17 -4.69 4.87
N TYR A 236 -2.10 -5.28 5.40
CA TYR A 236 -1.18 -4.55 6.25
C TYR A 236 -0.43 -3.51 5.42
N SER A 237 0.02 -2.45 6.07
CA SER A 237 0.90 -1.46 5.45
C SER A 237 1.83 -0.80 6.44
N SER A 238 3.05 -0.52 6.00
CA SER A 238 4.08 0.19 6.76
C SER A 238 4.08 1.68 6.42
N ALA A 239 3.90 2.51 7.45
CA ALA A 239 3.87 3.96 7.34
C ALA A 239 4.50 4.62 8.58
N VAL A 240 5.01 5.83 8.41
CA VAL A 240 5.54 6.65 9.51
C VAL A 240 4.40 7.01 10.45
N ARG A 241 4.61 6.79 11.74
CA ARG A 241 3.71 7.16 12.83
C ARG A 241 3.71 8.67 13.01
N ASN A 242 2.51 9.21 12.99
CA ASN A 242 2.17 10.62 13.13
C ASN A 242 0.74 10.74 13.71
N ASP A 243 0.28 11.98 13.89
CA ASP A 243 -1.05 12.29 14.47
C ASP A 243 -2.19 11.60 13.71
N PHE A 244 -2.08 11.47 12.38
CA PHE A 244 -3.03 10.71 11.56
C PHE A 244 -3.13 9.25 11.99
N LEU A 245 -2.02 8.50 12.02
CA LEU A 245 -2.05 7.10 12.43
C LEU A 245 -2.48 6.95 13.89
N ASP A 246 -2.02 7.83 14.78
CA ASP A 246 -2.42 7.82 16.19
C ASP A 246 -3.93 8.02 16.36
N THR A 247 -4.54 8.85 15.52
CA THR A 247 -6.00 9.00 15.46
C THR A 247 -6.70 7.70 15.05
N LEU A 248 -6.16 6.96 14.07
CA LEU A 248 -6.73 5.67 13.65
C LEU A 248 -6.61 4.59 14.75
N TYR A 249 -5.47 4.54 15.43
CA TYR A 249 -5.25 3.67 16.60
C TYR A 249 -6.23 4.01 17.71
N ALA A 250 -6.25 5.26 18.17
CA ALA A 250 -7.10 5.69 19.26
C ALA A 250 -8.60 5.47 18.94
N ARG A 251 -9.00 5.66 17.68
CA ARG A 251 -10.36 5.35 17.23
C ARG A 251 -10.68 3.85 17.28
N SER A 252 -9.70 3.01 16.98
CA SER A 252 -9.85 1.55 17.08
C SER A 252 -9.85 1.06 18.52
N ASP A 253 -9.14 1.73 19.42
CA ASP A 253 -9.12 1.40 20.86
C ASP A 253 -10.43 1.79 21.55
N ARG A 254 -11.10 2.84 21.07
CA ARG A 254 -12.44 3.25 21.53
C ARG A 254 -13.55 2.42 20.88
N GLN A 255 -13.48 1.10 21.01
CA GLN A 255 -14.48 0.19 20.47
C GLN A 255 -14.98 -0.84 21.48
N ILE A 256 -16.24 -1.25 21.33
CA ILE A 256 -16.87 -2.33 22.12
C ILE A 256 -17.70 -3.23 21.20
N GLY A 257 -17.84 -4.51 21.58
CA GLY A 257 -18.75 -5.42 20.88
C GLY A 257 -20.22 -5.09 21.15
N TYR A 258 -21.11 -5.45 20.23
CA TYR A 258 -22.55 -5.39 20.49
C TYR A 258 -23.31 -6.55 19.85
N ALA A 259 -24.50 -6.83 20.39
CA ALA A 259 -25.49 -7.71 19.80
C ALA A 259 -26.82 -6.97 19.55
N VAL A 260 -27.59 -7.42 18.56
CA VAL A 260 -28.92 -6.84 18.26
C VAL A 260 -29.95 -7.28 19.29
N GLU A 261 -29.78 -8.47 19.86
CA GLU A 261 -30.63 -9.04 20.90
C GLU A 261 -29.75 -9.49 22.07
N ALA A 262 -30.32 -9.46 23.28
CA ALA A 262 -29.61 -9.91 24.48
C ALA A 262 -29.24 -11.40 24.33
N ASN A 263 -27.97 -11.73 24.55
CA ASN A 263 -27.49 -13.10 24.52
C ASN A 263 -26.17 -13.24 25.27
N GLY A 264 -25.94 -14.39 25.91
CA GLY A 264 -24.67 -14.71 26.56
C GLY A 264 -24.17 -13.57 27.45
N SER A 265 -23.05 -12.94 27.05
CA SER A 265 -22.43 -11.81 27.75
C SER A 265 -23.00 -10.42 27.38
N PHE A 266 -23.81 -10.32 26.32
CA PHE A 266 -24.45 -9.07 25.88
C PHE A 266 -25.81 -8.89 26.57
N THR A 267 -25.80 -8.35 27.79
CA THR A 267 -27.01 -8.19 28.61
C THR A 267 -27.40 -6.73 28.83
N GLU A 268 -26.46 -5.79 28.68
CA GLU A 268 -26.69 -4.39 29.04
C GLU A 268 -27.29 -3.63 27.86
N SER A 269 -28.48 -3.03 28.06
CA SER A 269 -29.18 -2.28 27.02
C SER A 269 -28.48 -0.95 26.75
N PHE A 270 -28.12 -0.71 25.50
CA PHE A 270 -27.39 0.46 25.06
C PHE A 270 -28.09 1.15 23.88
N LYS A 271 -28.22 2.48 23.96
CA LYS A 271 -28.75 3.30 22.86
C LYS A 271 -27.60 3.99 22.13
N THR A 272 -27.53 3.77 20.82
CA THR A 272 -26.52 4.44 19.95
C THR A 272 -26.88 5.87 19.58
N GLY A 273 -28.07 6.34 19.97
CA GLY A 273 -28.58 7.68 19.67
C GLY A 273 -30.00 7.89 20.20
N PRO A 274 -30.61 9.06 19.92
CA PRO A 274 -31.97 9.38 20.39
C PRO A 274 -33.06 8.53 19.73
N VAL A 275 -32.78 8.00 18.53
CA VAL A 275 -33.70 7.20 17.72
C VAL A 275 -33.05 5.85 17.40
N GLY A 276 -33.85 4.77 17.47
CA GLY A 276 -33.43 3.41 17.13
C GLY A 276 -33.77 2.40 18.21
N LYS A 277 -33.85 1.12 17.82
CA LYS A 277 -33.98 0.02 18.79
C LYS A 277 -32.70 -0.05 19.64
N PRO A 278 -32.82 -0.33 20.95
CA PRO A 278 -31.64 -0.59 21.77
C PRO A 278 -30.89 -1.81 21.22
N ILE A 279 -29.59 -1.79 21.40
CA ILE A 279 -28.69 -2.92 21.20
C ILE A 279 -28.16 -3.36 22.56
N PHE A 280 -27.43 -4.46 22.61
CA PHE A 280 -26.91 -5.00 23.86
C PHE A 280 -25.38 -5.02 23.83
N ILE A 281 -24.75 -4.49 24.87
CA ILE A 281 -23.30 -4.51 25.08
C ILE A 281 -22.97 -5.40 26.27
N GLN A 282 -21.68 -5.71 26.46
CA GLN A 282 -21.24 -6.41 27.66
C GLN A 282 -21.30 -5.47 28.87
N GLY A 283 -21.64 -6.00 30.04
CA GLY A 283 -21.75 -5.19 31.27
C GLY A 283 -20.46 -4.43 31.62
N GLU A 284 -19.30 -5.04 31.37
CA GLU A 284 -17.99 -4.41 31.59
C GLU A 284 -17.67 -3.26 30.63
N ASP A 285 -18.35 -3.19 29.49
CA ASP A 285 -18.13 -2.16 28.47
C ASP A 285 -18.97 -0.90 28.70
N ALA A 286 -19.98 -0.97 29.58
CA ALA A 286 -20.86 0.16 29.88
C ALA A 286 -20.09 1.35 30.49
N SER A 287 -19.20 1.08 31.45
CA SER A 287 -18.38 2.11 32.09
C SER A 287 -17.39 2.76 31.12
N LYS A 288 -16.80 1.98 30.20
CA LYS A 288 -15.93 2.48 29.13
C LYS A 288 -16.70 3.40 28.19
N ALA A 289 -17.88 2.98 27.74
CA ALA A 289 -18.73 3.75 26.84
C ALA A 289 -19.14 5.10 27.46
N GLU A 290 -19.56 5.12 28.73
CA GLU A 290 -19.88 6.37 29.42
C GLU A 290 -18.64 7.25 29.61
N GLY A 291 -17.49 6.67 29.96
CA GLY A 291 -16.23 7.41 30.05
C GLY A 291 -15.85 8.11 28.75
N TRP A 292 -15.97 7.42 27.61
CA TRP A 292 -15.70 8.03 26.29
C TRP A 292 -16.72 9.11 25.91
N LYS A 293 -18.01 8.92 26.23
CA LYS A 293 -19.03 9.96 26.02
C LYS A 293 -18.74 11.20 26.85
N SER A 294 -18.35 11.05 28.13
CA SER A 294 -17.94 12.16 28.98
C SER A 294 -16.68 12.87 28.47
N ALA A 295 -15.78 12.14 27.81
CA ALA A 295 -14.61 12.70 27.14
C ALA A 295 -14.89 13.34 25.76
N GLY A 296 -16.16 13.43 25.34
CA GLY A 296 -16.58 14.10 24.09
C GLY A 296 -16.74 13.17 22.87
N PHE A 297 -16.48 11.88 23.00
CA PHE A 297 -16.70 10.87 21.94
C PHE A 297 -18.14 10.38 21.94
N THR A 298 -19.07 11.30 21.70
CA THR A 298 -20.51 11.09 21.88
C THR A 298 -21.22 10.45 20.69
N THR A 299 -20.56 10.38 19.53
CA THR A 299 -21.15 9.80 18.32
C THR A 299 -20.67 8.37 18.11
N VAL A 300 -21.63 7.45 17.95
CA VAL A 300 -21.36 6.02 17.77
C VAL A 300 -21.48 5.65 16.29
N LEU A 301 -20.46 4.96 15.75
CA LEU A 301 -20.48 4.38 14.41
C LEU A 301 -20.35 2.86 14.50
N ARG A 302 -21.12 2.13 13.68
CA ARG A 302 -21.04 0.66 13.59
C ARG A 302 -19.91 0.24 12.67
N THR A 303 -19.33 -0.92 12.96
CA THR A 303 -18.32 -1.57 12.12
C THR A 303 -18.88 -2.85 11.47
N PRO A 304 -18.20 -3.41 10.45
CA PRO A 304 -18.57 -4.70 9.86
C PRO A 304 -18.44 -5.91 10.79
N GLU A 305 -17.71 -5.77 11.90
CA GLU A 305 -17.39 -6.86 12.85
C GLU A 305 -18.32 -6.87 14.08
N SER A 306 -19.51 -6.27 13.97
CA SER A 306 -20.45 -6.13 15.09
C SER A 306 -19.83 -5.43 16.31
N THR A 307 -18.99 -4.43 16.04
CA THR A 307 -18.48 -3.50 17.06
C THR A 307 -19.02 -2.09 16.85
N LEU A 308 -18.96 -1.30 17.91
CA LEU A 308 -19.26 0.12 17.94
C LEU A 308 -17.98 0.88 18.20
N ILE A 309 -17.69 1.91 17.42
CA ILE A 309 -16.62 2.87 17.72
C ILE A 309 -17.20 4.19 18.23
N PHE A 310 -16.46 4.85 19.11
CA PHE A 310 -16.83 6.13 19.70
C PHE A 310 -15.92 7.23 19.16
N VAL A 311 -16.55 8.21 18.50
CA VAL A 311 -15.87 9.33 17.83
C VAL A 311 -16.52 10.65 18.22
N THR A 312 -15.79 11.75 17.97
CA THR A 312 -16.38 13.08 18.12
C THR A 312 -17.44 13.32 17.02
N PRO A 313 -18.40 14.23 17.23
CA PRO A 313 -19.36 14.60 16.18
C PRO A 313 -18.68 15.11 14.89
N GLU A 314 -17.57 15.83 15.03
CA GLU A 314 -16.81 16.37 13.89
C GLU A 314 -16.11 15.25 13.10
N ASP A 315 -15.46 14.29 13.78
CA ASP A 315 -14.85 13.14 13.10
C ASP A 315 -15.90 12.29 12.39
N ALA A 316 -17.06 12.06 13.01
CA ALA A 316 -18.15 11.34 12.37
C ALA A 316 -18.62 12.02 11.08
N LYS A 317 -18.66 13.36 11.07
CA LYS A 317 -19.01 14.15 9.88
C LYS A 317 -17.93 14.02 8.80
N LYS A 318 -16.65 14.15 9.16
CA LYS A 318 -15.51 13.96 8.24
C LYS A 318 -15.51 12.57 7.61
N ILE A 319 -15.62 11.52 8.42
CA ILE A 319 -15.66 10.11 7.95
C ILE A 319 -16.80 9.92 6.93
N LYS A 320 -18.02 10.36 7.26
CA LYS A 320 -19.18 10.22 6.37
C LYS A 320 -19.02 11.03 5.09
N ALA A 321 -18.43 12.23 5.18
CA ALA A 321 -18.14 13.07 4.02
C ALA A 321 -17.15 12.38 3.07
N SER A 322 -16.02 11.87 3.58
CA SER A 322 -15.04 11.12 2.77
C SER A 322 -15.63 9.86 2.16
N GLN A 323 -16.48 9.12 2.89
CA GLN A 323 -17.20 7.97 2.35
C GLN A 323 -18.16 8.36 1.21
N ALA A 324 -18.89 9.46 1.34
CA ALA A 324 -19.78 9.97 0.30
C ALA A 324 -19.01 10.45 -0.94
N ALA A 325 -17.85 11.09 -0.73
CA ALA A 325 -16.95 11.60 -1.76
C ALA A 325 -16.12 10.51 -2.48
N CYS A 326 -16.32 9.23 -2.15
CA CYS A 326 -15.61 8.11 -2.76
C CYS A 326 -15.58 8.20 -4.30
N MET A 327 -14.41 7.97 -4.87
CA MET A 327 -14.09 8.03 -6.30
C MET A 327 -13.74 6.67 -6.91
N GLY A 328 -13.93 5.59 -6.14
CA GLY A 328 -13.71 4.23 -6.63
C GLY A 328 -12.26 3.91 -6.99
N CYS A 329 -11.28 4.43 -6.23
CA CYS A 329 -9.85 4.22 -6.49
C CYS A 329 -9.37 2.78 -6.27
N LEU A 330 -10.14 1.94 -5.58
CA LEU A 330 -9.83 0.53 -5.32
C LEU A 330 -10.85 -0.38 -6.02
N SER A 331 -10.42 -1.60 -6.34
CA SER A 331 -11.27 -2.69 -6.84
C SER A 331 -12.41 -2.99 -5.84
N GLN A 332 -12.08 -2.98 -4.55
CA GLN A 332 -12.96 -3.11 -3.39
C GLN A 332 -12.41 -2.25 -2.25
N CYS A 333 -13.28 -1.54 -1.54
CA CYS A 333 -12.89 -0.59 -0.50
C CYS A 333 -13.69 -0.82 0.77
N GLN A 334 -13.02 -1.26 1.84
CA GLN A 334 -13.62 -1.46 3.16
C GLN A 334 -14.12 -0.14 3.75
N PHE A 335 -13.37 0.95 3.58
CA PHE A 335 -13.74 2.25 4.15
C PHE A 335 -15.03 2.83 3.57
N SER A 336 -15.29 2.67 2.27
CA SER A 336 -16.41 3.32 1.60
C SER A 336 -17.54 2.38 1.18
N ASN A 337 -17.33 1.06 1.33
CA ASN A 337 -18.10 -0.06 0.80
C ASN A 337 -18.07 -0.25 -0.73
N TRP A 338 -17.32 0.55 -1.46
CA TRP A 338 -17.24 0.52 -2.93
C TRP A 338 -16.73 -0.82 -3.48
N SER A 339 -17.30 -1.25 -4.61
CA SER A 339 -16.69 -2.24 -5.50
C SER A 339 -16.77 -1.77 -6.95
N GLN A 340 -15.73 -2.01 -7.75
CA GLN A 340 -15.74 -1.76 -9.19
C GLN A 340 -16.68 -2.71 -9.97
N HIS A 341 -17.15 -3.79 -9.33
CA HIS A 341 -17.99 -4.79 -9.98
C HIS A 341 -19.48 -4.47 -9.79
N GLY A 342 -20.19 -4.35 -10.92
CA GLY A 342 -21.63 -4.09 -10.96
C GLY A 342 -22.49 -5.35 -10.67
N PRO A 343 -23.83 -5.20 -10.66
CA PRO A 343 -24.58 -3.99 -11.00
C PRO A 343 -24.70 -2.97 -9.86
N ASN A 344 -24.46 -3.38 -8.60
CA ASN A 344 -24.72 -2.53 -7.43
C ASN A 344 -23.47 -1.77 -6.93
N TYR A 345 -22.27 -2.09 -7.43
CA TYR A 345 -21.00 -1.40 -7.12
C TYR A 345 -20.71 -1.27 -5.61
N THR A 346 -21.06 -2.31 -4.87
CA THR A 346 -20.89 -2.42 -3.43
C THR A 346 -20.28 -3.77 -3.09
N THR A 347 -19.46 -3.79 -2.04
CA THR A 347 -18.92 -5.03 -1.44
C THR A 347 -20.01 -5.86 -0.74
N GLY A 348 -21.22 -5.31 -0.55
CA GLY A 348 -22.28 -5.93 0.24
C GLY A 348 -22.02 -5.89 1.76
N ARG A 349 -20.90 -5.31 2.19
CA ARG A 349 -20.53 -5.10 3.60
C ARG A 349 -20.78 -3.66 4.01
N MET A 350 -20.91 -3.45 5.32
CA MET A 350 -20.89 -2.11 5.89
C MET A 350 -19.53 -1.44 5.61
N ALA A 351 -19.54 -0.12 5.45
CA ALA A 351 -18.32 0.66 5.44
C ALA A 351 -17.63 0.58 6.81
N ASP A 352 -16.31 0.41 6.84
CA ASP A 352 -15.54 0.32 8.07
C ASP A 352 -14.98 1.70 8.47
N PRO A 353 -15.58 2.37 9.47
CA PRO A 353 -15.11 3.69 9.90
C PRO A 353 -13.80 3.62 10.69
N ARG A 354 -13.23 2.43 10.95
CA ARG A 354 -11.87 2.26 11.51
C ARG A 354 -10.78 2.45 10.45
N SER A 355 -11.14 2.38 9.17
CA SER A 355 -10.26 2.65 8.03
C SER A 355 -10.35 4.12 7.56
N PHE A 356 -9.77 4.45 6.41
CA PHE A 356 -9.72 5.81 5.87
C PHE A 356 -9.74 5.83 4.34
N CYS A 357 -9.93 7.01 3.75
CA CYS A 357 -9.80 7.21 2.31
C CYS A 357 -8.32 7.37 1.94
N ILE A 358 -7.72 6.29 1.40
CA ILE A 358 -6.30 6.30 1.04
C ILE A 358 -5.95 7.32 -0.05
N GLN A 359 -6.82 7.49 -1.05
CA GLN A 359 -6.59 8.43 -2.15
C GLN A 359 -6.64 9.88 -1.66
N GLU A 360 -7.59 10.22 -0.77
CA GLU A 360 -7.65 11.55 -0.15
C GLU A 360 -6.38 11.84 0.62
N SER A 361 -5.96 10.91 1.49
CA SER A 361 -4.76 11.09 2.30
C SER A 361 -3.49 11.24 1.44
N LEU A 362 -3.29 10.38 0.43
CA LEU A 362 -2.10 10.42 -0.43
C LEU A 362 -2.08 11.68 -1.33
N GLN A 363 -3.24 12.14 -1.80
CA GLN A 363 -3.31 13.39 -2.56
C GLN A 363 -3.02 14.59 -1.67
N ASN A 364 -3.60 14.65 -0.46
CA ASN A 364 -3.40 15.81 0.41
C ASN A 364 -1.96 15.93 0.89
N VAL A 365 -1.30 14.85 1.33
CA VAL A 365 0.13 14.93 1.69
C VAL A 365 0.99 15.39 0.50
N ALA A 366 0.71 14.91 -0.72
CA ALA A 366 1.50 15.26 -1.89
C ALA A 366 1.30 16.71 -2.38
N HIS A 367 0.15 17.33 -2.08
CA HIS A 367 -0.25 18.63 -2.60
C HIS A 367 -0.30 19.75 -1.57
N GLU A 368 -0.72 19.44 -0.36
CA GLU A 368 -0.90 20.39 0.75
C GLU A 368 0.30 20.36 1.70
N GLY A 369 1.05 19.25 1.67
CA GLY A 369 2.29 19.09 2.42
C GLY A 369 2.09 18.83 3.91
N ASP A 370 0.88 18.70 4.43
CA ASP A 370 0.74 18.32 5.84
C ASP A 370 1.24 16.88 6.04
N VAL A 371 2.30 16.73 6.83
CA VAL A 371 2.96 15.44 7.06
C VAL A 371 2.50 14.78 8.35
N GLU A 372 1.79 15.49 9.22
CA GLU A 372 1.31 14.94 10.48
C GLU A 372 -0.14 14.44 10.36
N ASP A 373 -0.96 15.10 9.53
CA ASP A 373 -2.38 14.77 9.35
C ASP A 373 -2.68 13.77 8.21
N PHE A 374 -1.66 13.24 7.53
CA PHE A 374 -1.84 12.32 6.41
C PHE A 374 -0.83 11.16 6.39
N LEU A 375 -1.18 10.09 5.65
CA LEU A 375 -0.39 8.88 5.48
C LEU A 375 0.97 9.14 4.80
N LEU A 376 2.05 8.78 5.48
CA LEU A 376 3.41 8.77 4.95
C LEU A 376 3.92 7.34 4.82
N PHE A 377 3.92 6.77 3.62
CA PHE A 377 4.52 5.45 3.43
C PHE A 377 6.04 5.50 3.54
N ALA A 378 6.60 4.58 4.31
CA ALA A 378 8.03 4.36 4.43
C ALA A 378 8.29 2.93 4.93
N GLY A 379 9.42 2.35 4.55
CA GLY A 379 9.90 1.06 5.07
C GLY A 379 10.55 1.23 6.43
N HIS A 380 10.69 0.13 7.16
CA HIS A 380 11.11 0.15 8.57
C HIS A 380 12.52 0.72 8.81
N ASN A 381 13.38 0.76 7.78
CA ASN A 381 14.71 1.35 7.86
C ASN A 381 14.75 2.87 7.62
N ALA A 382 13.59 3.55 7.57
CA ALA A 382 13.54 5.01 7.36
C ALA A 382 14.24 5.83 8.45
N TYR A 383 14.38 5.31 9.67
CA TYR A 383 15.12 5.97 10.75
C TYR A 383 16.58 6.28 10.37
N ARG A 384 17.14 5.49 9.45
CA ARG A 384 18.52 5.65 8.99
C ARG A 384 18.75 6.95 8.22
N PHE A 385 17.70 7.65 7.77
CA PHE A 385 17.87 9.02 7.25
C PHE A 385 18.45 9.99 8.28
N GLY A 386 18.14 9.81 9.57
CA GLY A 386 18.68 10.63 10.65
C GLY A 386 20.07 10.19 11.15
N GLU A 387 20.49 8.97 10.80
CA GLU A 387 21.70 8.33 11.36
C GLU A 387 22.81 8.15 10.31
N ASP A 388 22.48 7.94 9.04
CA ASP A 388 23.43 7.69 7.97
C ASP A 388 24.21 8.99 7.66
N PRO A 389 25.56 8.98 7.83
CA PRO A 389 26.40 10.15 7.56
C PRO A 389 26.26 10.72 6.15
N PHE A 390 25.76 9.94 5.19
CA PHE A 390 25.48 10.41 3.84
C PHE A 390 24.48 11.57 3.82
N TYR A 391 23.51 11.61 4.74
CA TYR A 391 22.49 12.67 4.81
C TYR A 391 22.82 13.76 5.85
N LYS A 392 24.02 13.73 6.44
CA LYS A 392 24.44 14.66 7.49
C LYS A 392 24.40 16.11 6.99
N ASP A 393 24.22 17.05 7.91
CA ASP A 393 24.23 18.49 7.66
C ASP A 393 23.18 18.94 6.62
N GLY A 394 22.11 18.15 6.48
CA GLY A 394 21.01 18.43 5.55
C GLY A 394 21.34 18.12 4.08
N PHE A 395 22.36 17.29 3.82
CA PHE A 395 22.68 16.89 2.46
C PHE A 395 21.57 16.05 1.84
N VAL A 396 21.03 16.53 0.71
CA VAL A 396 20.08 15.80 -0.13
C VAL A 396 20.78 15.42 -1.44
N PRO A 397 21.09 14.13 -1.67
CA PRO A 397 21.81 13.68 -2.87
C PRO A 397 20.96 13.79 -4.13
N THR A 398 21.61 13.89 -5.29
CA THR A 398 20.95 13.50 -6.55
C THR A 398 20.74 11.99 -6.60
N VAL A 399 19.84 11.52 -7.46
CA VAL A 399 19.67 10.08 -7.73
C VAL A 399 21.00 9.46 -8.19
N THR A 400 21.77 10.16 -9.03
CA THR A 400 23.11 9.71 -9.44
C THR A 400 24.05 9.52 -8.26
N GLN A 401 24.13 10.50 -7.35
CA GLN A 401 24.98 10.40 -6.15
C GLN A 401 24.54 9.25 -5.24
N LEU A 402 23.23 9.03 -5.11
CA LEU A 402 22.71 7.90 -4.34
C LEU A 402 23.07 6.55 -4.99
N VAL A 403 22.96 6.42 -6.31
CA VAL A 403 23.35 5.19 -7.02
C VAL A 403 24.86 4.95 -6.90
N GLU A 404 25.68 5.97 -7.12
CA GLU A 404 27.14 5.89 -6.92
C GLU A 404 27.48 5.42 -5.50
N ARG A 405 26.77 5.92 -4.49
CA ARG A 405 26.91 5.51 -3.10
C ARG A 405 26.59 4.02 -2.91
N ILE A 406 25.44 3.57 -3.41
CA ILE A 406 25.00 2.17 -3.33
C ILE A 406 26.01 1.23 -4.00
N MET A 407 26.60 1.63 -5.13
CA MET A 407 27.61 0.84 -5.83
C MET A 407 28.93 0.68 -5.06
N THR A 408 29.18 1.48 -4.03
CA THR A 408 30.30 1.27 -3.09
C THR A 408 29.98 0.29 -1.96
N GLY A 409 28.75 -0.24 -1.93
CA GLY A 409 28.24 -1.08 -0.85
C GLY A 409 27.54 -0.31 0.27
N GLN A 410 27.44 1.03 0.18
CA GLN A 410 26.96 1.92 1.27
C GLN A 410 25.59 2.56 1.03
#